data_AF-A0A9P5XET2-F1
#
_entry.id   AF-A0A9P5XET2-F1
#
_cell.length_a   1.000
_cell.length_b   1.000
_cell.length_c   1.000
_cell.angle_alpha   90.00
_cell.angle_beta   90.00
_cell.angle_gamma   90.00
#
_symmetry.space_group_name_H-M   'P 1'
#
loop_
_entity.id
_entity.type
_entity.pdbx_description
1 polymer ?
#
loop_
_entity_poly.entity_id
_entity_poly.type
_entity_poly.pdbx_seq_one_letter_code
_entity_poly.pdbx_strand_id
1 'polypeptide(L)'
;MVHTALKAFIHLSSLILPLALTTALSTPSCRFANQWTSEHILSSSQAFEDALLFWEGKFHQHNVSYNAINGMTFDGTLLDIATGTHRVEGLHTFSAASKESSHLMMLAHAIEGKPGAVRWVLSGEGEHNVVDVDKAQKVAAGVLQRKWESYSQFNETFPGFGGFLPWFAHTEFNPLTPTWDWNNRVPALDNGENIWAIYATIEALKNTGNKDYVALGSKWEGYLNYLKSTAEKIFYRGSGRICAVTSIHDQTLPIDHPEQTYTCEGLDSGGNPFINDPYEGQGFMFFLYLFGNLDQTEKAALLELKRPQLVSADWSMPGYQNVTVQKGFWFSSHENWGWMQLPYIDIPFMKDLYTNMERARTCDSQAKKLPGMFASINNSTDQNGEIIGYISNAGIPQIANQTVQELDVITPYSTMNTMMVNKTVGFLWWHNMATAKRMQNLYGSSESTRIDGTATSAFVSWDSKITTVNGILGGVLSLVRSGMQRDGIYDEFIKVVNDEYRLVFDESLGDTSQDFCLPDVKVGDLGLADFTTCS
;
A
#
# COMPACT_ATOMS: atom_id res chain seq x y z
N MET A 1 53.38 -31.23 61.49
CA MET A 1 54.04 -30.93 60.20
C MET A 1 52.99 -31.10 59.10
N VAL A 2 52.76 -30.00 58.39
CA VAL A 2 52.10 -29.82 57.08
C VAL A 2 50.68 -30.36 56.93
N HIS A 3 49.71 -29.50 57.24
CA HIS A 3 48.35 -29.54 56.69
C HIS A 3 48.30 -28.63 55.45
N THR A 4 47.65 -29.17 54.42
CA THR A 4 47.31 -28.65 53.09
C THR A 4 46.85 -27.19 53.05
N ALA A 5 47.50 -26.38 52.21
CA ALA A 5 47.05 -25.03 51.84
C ALA A 5 46.52 -25.03 50.40
N LEU A 6 45.24 -24.66 50.29
CA LEU A 6 44.46 -24.51 49.08
C LEU A 6 44.90 -23.24 48.33
N LYS A 7 45.29 -23.37 47.05
CA LYS A 7 45.57 -22.21 46.17
C LYS A 7 44.25 -21.64 45.65
N ALA A 8 43.90 -20.43 46.07
CA ALA A 8 42.87 -19.61 45.44
C ALA A 8 43.53 -18.75 44.34
N PHE A 9 43.18 -19.01 43.07
CA PHE A 9 43.50 -18.15 41.94
C PHE A 9 42.42 -17.05 41.85
N ILE A 10 42.83 -15.79 42.01
CA ILE A 10 42.01 -14.62 41.72
C ILE A 10 42.26 -14.24 40.26
N HIS A 11 41.26 -14.44 39.39
CA HIS A 11 41.23 -13.85 38.06
C HIS A 11 40.56 -12.48 38.14
N LEU A 12 41.34 -11.39 38.06
CA LEU A 12 40.82 -10.09 37.66
C LEU A 12 40.50 -10.16 36.16
N SER A 13 39.21 -10.19 35.81
CA SER A 13 38.75 -9.97 34.43
C SER A 13 38.41 -8.49 34.29
N SER A 14 39.22 -7.77 33.52
CA SER A 14 38.95 -6.41 33.07
C SER A 14 37.72 -6.40 32.17
N LEU A 15 36.64 -5.76 32.62
CA LEU A 15 35.52 -5.39 31.73
C LEU A 15 36.02 -4.30 30.77
N ILE A 16 36.31 -4.71 29.53
CA ILE A 16 36.39 -3.78 28.40
C ILE A 16 34.97 -3.67 27.85
N LEU A 17 34.28 -2.58 28.18
CA LEU A 17 33.05 -2.21 27.47
C LEU A 17 33.45 -1.86 26.03
N PRO A 18 32.86 -2.50 25.00
CA PRO A 18 33.05 -2.02 23.65
C PRO A 18 32.29 -0.69 23.53
N LEU A 19 33.03 0.41 23.41
CA LEU A 19 32.49 1.65 22.86
C LEU A 19 32.09 1.32 21.41
N ALA A 20 30.81 1.07 21.16
CA ALA A 20 30.27 1.07 19.82
C ALA A 20 30.37 2.52 19.32
N LEU A 21 31.41 2.82 18.53
CA LEU A 21 31.40 4.01 17.71
C LEU A 21 30.23 3.88 16.76
N THR A 22 29.15 4.61 17.01
CA THR A 22 28.10 4.89 16.03
C THR A 22 28.74 5.69 14.92
N THR A 23 29.23 5.02 13.87
CA THR A 23 29.60 5.67 12.62
C THR A 23 28.33 6.30 12.08
N ALA A 24 28.27 7.62 12.01
CA ALA A 24 27.19 8.33 11.33
C ALA A 24 27.05 7.74 9.92
N LEU A 25 25.88 7.16 9.62
CA LEU A 25 25.58 6.69 8.27
C LEU A 25 25.72 7.88 7.33
N SER A 26 26.51 7.78 6.27
CA SER A 26 26.56 8.82 5.25
C SER A 26 25.23 8.87 4.51
N THR A 27 24.72 10.07 4.22
CA THR A 27 23.52 10.24 3.41
C THR A 27 23.71 9.58 2.05
N PRO A 28 22.82 8.66 1.62
CA PRO A 28 22.94 8.00 0.32
C PRO A 28 22.79 9.02 -0.81
N SER A 29 23.50 8.82 -1.93
CA SER A 29 23.31 9.62 -3.15
C SER A 29 21.86 9.49 -3.66
N CYS A 30 21.32 10.52 -4.33
CA CYS A 30 19.99 10.43 -4.94
C CYS A 30 19.91 9.29 -5.95
N ARG A 31 20.90 9.20 -6.84
CA ARG A 31 21.04 8.14 -7.83
C ARG A 31 21.66 6.87 -7.24
N PHE A 32 21.23 6.47 -6.03
CA PHE A 32 21.88 5.36 -5.33
C PHE A 32 21.72 4.03 -6.05
N ALA A 33 20.64 3.77 -6.81
CA ALA A 33 20.40 2.43 -7.37
C ALA A 33 21.55 2.02 -8.29
N ASN A 34 22.08 2.96 -9.07
CA ASN A 34 23.23 2.73 -9.97
C ASN A 34 24.56 2.46 -9.23
N GLN A 35 24.61 2.64 -7.92
CA GLN A 35 25.78 2.32 -7.07
C GLN A 35 25.76 0.87 -6.57
N TRP A 36 24.66 0.15 -6.80
CA TRP A 36 24.48 -1.24 -6.39
C TRP A 36 24.55 -2.18 -7.60
N THR A 37 24.95 -3.42 -7.35
CA THR A 37 24.80 -4.52 -8.30
C THR A 37 23.82 -5.54 -7.75
N SER A 38 23.27 -6.37 -8.64
CA SER A 38 22.37 -7.46 -8.23
C SER A 38 23.05 -8.39 -7.22
N GLU A 39 24.33 -8.67 -7.37
CA GLU A 39 25.11 -9.52 -6.46
C GLU A 39 25.24 -8.89 -5.07
N HIS A 40 25.46 -7.58 -5.00
CA HIS A 40 25.50 -6.87 -3.71
C HIS A 40 24.14 -6.94 -3.00
N ILE A 41 23.04 -6.69 -3.70
CA ILE A 41 21.69 -6.76 -3.13
C ILE A 41 21.37 -8.19 -2.65
N LEU A 42 21.75 -9.22 -3.43
CA LEU A 42 21.61 -10.62 -3.06
C LEU A 42 22.39 -10.98 -1.79
N SER A 43 23.60 -10.45 -1.65
CA SER A 43 24.48 -10.76 -0.51
C SER A 43 24.15 -9.96 0.77
N SER A 44 23.64 -8.74 0.63
CA SER A 44 23.29 -7.86 1.75
C SER A 44 22.32 -6.75 1.29
N SER A 45 21.03 -6.93 1.59
CA SER A 45 19.98 -6.01 1.15
C SER A 45 19.71 -4.84 2.11
N GLN A 46 20.21 -4.89 3.36
CA GLN A 46 19.83 -3.89 4.39
C GLN A 46 20.24 -2.46 4.02
N ALA A 47 21.48 -2.27 3.57
CA ALA A 47 21.94 -0.92 3.21
C ALA A 47 21.27 -0.40 1.93
N PHE A 48 20.81 -1.29 1.04
CA PHE A 48 19.96 -0.92 -0.09
C PHE A 48 18.56 -0.50 0.36
N GLU A 49 17.94 -1.29 1.27
CA GLU A 49 16.66 -0.97 1.90
C GLU A 49 16.72 0.38 2.62
N ASP A 50 17.78 0.65 3.39
CA ASP A 50 17.99 1.92 4.06
C ASP A 50 18.12 3.09 3.07
N ALA A 51 18.82 2.90 1.94
CA ALA A 51 18.92 3.94 0.92
C ALA A 51 17.57 4.23 0.26
N LEU A 52 16.81 3.18 -0.06
CA LEU A 52 15.47 3.26 -0.63
C LEU A 52 14.53 4.00 0.34
N LEU A 53 14.42 3.54 1.59
CA LEU A 53 13.52 4.14 2.60
C LEU A 53 13.86 5.60 2.90
N PHE A 54 15.15 5.97 2.83
CA PHE A 54 15.55 7.36 2.96
C PHE A 54 14.98 8.24 1.84
N TRP A 55 15.16 7.83 0.59
CA TRP A 55 14.72 8.63 -0.55
C TRP A 55 13.21 8.60 -0.75
N GLU A 56 12.56 7.45 -0.52
CA GLU A 56 11.09 7.40 -0.46
C GLU A 56 10.53 8.27 0.67
N GLY A 57 11.27 8.42 1.78
CA GLY A 57 10.91 9.34 2.86
C GLY A 57 10.90 10.81 2.44
N LYS A 58 11.71 11.19 1.45
CA LYS A 58 11.68 12.55 0.89
C LYS A 58 10.37 12.86 0.17
N PHE A 59 9.58 11.87 -0.24
CA PHE A 59 8.22 12.13 -0.73
C PHE A 59 7.30 12.68 0.37
N HIS A 60 7.52 12.34 1.65
CA HIS A 60 6.70 12.78 2.78
C HIS A 60 6.98 14.23 3.18
N GLN A 61 6.61 15.17 2.30
CA GLN A 61 6.81 16.61 2.49
C GLN A 61 5.51 17.38 2.18
N HIS A 62 5.37 18.52 2.85
CA HIS A 62 4.33 19.48 2.58
C HIS A 62 4.38 19.95 1.11
N ASN A 63 3.22 19.99 0.44
CA ASN A 63 3.08 20.39 -0.97
C ASN A 63 3.81 19.47 -1.98
N VAL A 64 4.18 18.27 -1.53
CA VAL A 64 4.67 17.18 -2.39
C VAL A 64 3.69 16.01 -2.35
N SER A 65 3.45 15.44 -1.18
CA SER A 65 2.57 14.27 -1.00
C SER A 65 1.41 14.51 -0.05
N TYR A 66 1.50 15.51 0.82
CA TYR A 66 0.43 15.85 1.74
C TYR A 66 0.45 17.34 2.10
N ASN A 67 -0.64 17.80 2.69
CA ASN A 67 -0.77 19.12 3.25
C ASN A 67 -0.49 19.07 4.75
N ALA A 68 0.58 19.72 5.20
CA ALA A 68 0.98 19.70 6.60
C ALA A 68 0.00 20.45 7.52
N ILE A 69 -0.81 21.38 6.97
CA ILE A 69 -1.78 22.18 7.71
C ILE A 69 -2.99 21.35 8.14
N ASN A 70 -3.54 20.53 7.24
CA ASN A 70 -4.73 19.72 7.51
C ASN A 70 -4.42 18.21 7.66
N GLY A 71 -3.19 17.78 7.39
CA GLY A 71 -2.75 16.39 7.49
C GLY A 71 -3.22 15.47 6.35
N MET A 72 -3.87 16.00 5.31
CA MET A 72 -4.47 15.22 4.22
C MET A 72 -3.48 14.96 3.08
N THR A 73 -3.52 13.77 2.50
CA THR A 73 -2.73 13.42 1.32
C THR A 73 -3.19 14.20 0.09
N PHE A 74 -2.23 14.51 -0.78
CA PHE A 74 -2.47 14.69 -2.20
C PHE A 74 -2.28 13.34 -2.89
N ASP A 75 -2.87 13.12 -4.05
CA ASP A 75 -2.58 11.93 -4.86
C ASP A 75 -1.08 11.87 -5.20
N GLY A 76 -0.52 13.00 -5.62
CA GLY A 76 0.87 13.14 -6.01
C GLY A 76 1.20 14.52 -6.58
N THR A 77 2.38 14.65 -7.18
CA THR A 77 2.81 15.88 -7.86
C THR A 77 3.65 15.59 -9.11
N LEU A 78 3.42 16.37 -10.18
CA LEU A 78 4.26 16.36 -11.37
C LEU A 78 5.65 16.89 -11.04
N LEU A 79 6.64 16.33 -11.72
CA LEU A 79 8.02 16.77 -11.66
C LEU A 79 8.39 17.55 -12.92
N ASP A 80 9.25 18.55 -12.77
CA ASP A 80 9.88 19.18 -13.92
C ASP A 80 10.71 18.14 -14.69
N ILE A 81 10.48 18.05 -16.00
CA ILE A 81 11.05 17.00 -16.85
C ILE A 81 12.59 17.06 -16.95
N ALA A 82 13.21 18.20 -16.64
CA ALA A 82 14.65 18.37 -16.69
C ALA A 82 15.27 18.22 -15.29
N THR A 83 14.69 18.88 -14.27
CA THR A 83 15.29 18.95 -12.94
C THR A 83 14.83 17.84 -12.01
N GLY A 84 13.64 17.26 -12.21
CA GLY A 84 13.04 16.28 -11.29
C GLY A 84 12.52 16.87 -9.98
N THR A 85 12.39 18.19 -9.89
CA THR A 85 11.79 18.88 -8.73
C THR A 85 10.28 18.98 -8.89
N HIS A 86 9.52 18.93 -7.80
CA HIS A 86 8.07 19.09 -7.85
C HIS A 86 7.67 20.42 -8.51
N ARG A 87 6.58 20.39 -9.28
CA ARG A 87 5.93 21.55 -9.88
C ARG A 87 4.74 21.96 -9.02
N VAL A 88 4.71 23.22 -8.59
CA VAL A 88 3.63 23.73 -7.73
C VAL A 88 2.28 23.65 -8.44
N GLU A 89 2.25 24.01 -9.72
CA GLU A 89 1.05 23.93 -10.57
C GLU A 89 0.69 22.49 -10.98
N GLY A 90 1.63 21.56 -10.83
CA GLY A 90 1.45 20.14 -11.11
C GLY A 90 1.09 19.30 -9.89
N LEU A 91 0.80 19.94 -8.76
CA LEU A 91 0.29 19.27 -7.57
C LEU A 91 -1.15 18.78 -7.83
N HIS A 92 -1.38 17.48 -7.66
CA HIS A 92 -2.73 16.94 -7.67
C HIS A 92 -3.40 17.31 -6.34
N THR A 93 -4.11 18.44 -6.32
CA THR A 93 -4.81 18.95 -5.12
C THR A 93 -6.03 18.11 -4.70
N PHE A 94 -6.16 16.93 -5.28
CA PHE A 94 -7.14 15.90 -4.93
C PHE A 94 -6.46 14.65 -4.42
N SER A 95 -7.20 13.82 -3.68
CA SER A 95 -6.79 12.49 -3.22
C SER A 95 -8.04 11.65 -2.94
N ALA A 96 -7.84 10.45 -2.40
CA ALA A 96 -8.91 9.53 -2.03
C ALA A 96 -8.54 8.70 -0.79
N ALA A 97 -9.52 7.98 -0.25
CA ALA A 97 -9.34 7.12 0.91
C ALA A 97 -8.26 6.02 0.68
N SER A 98 -8.01 5.62 -0.57
CA SER A 98 -6.95 4.69 -0.95
C SER A 98 -5.55 5.21 -0.64
N LYS A 99 -5.24 6.46 -1.00
CA LYS A 99 -3.96 7.12 -0.68
C LYS A 99 -3.83 7.42 0.81
N GLU A 100 -4.94 7.81 1.45
CA GLU A 100 -5.01 7.96 2.90
C GLU A 100 -4.65 6.66 3.63
N SER A 101 -5.08 5.50 3.11
CA SER A 101 -4.76 4.20 3.68
C SER A 101 -3.25 3.94 3.69
N SER A 102 -2.56 4.22 2.58
CA SER A 102 -1.10 4.09 2.48
C SER A 102 -0.39 4.99 3.48
N HIS A 103 -0.86 6.22 3.64
CA HIS A 103 -0.28 7.17 4.59
C HIS A 103 -0.50 6.73 6.03
N LEU A 104 -1.72 6.31 6.39
CA LEU A 104 -2.05 5.82 7.73
C LEU A 104 -1.26 4.58 8.10
N MET A 105 -1.05 3.63 7.17
CA MET A 105 -0.20 2.46 7.40
C MET A 105 1.24 2.86 7.75
N MET A 106 1.82 3.83 7.02
CA MET A 106 3.15 4.36 7.32
C MET A 106 3.22 5.05 8.68
N LEU A 107 2.21 5.86 9.00
CA LEU A 107 2.12 6.55 10.28
C LEU A 107 1.97 5.55 11.43
N ALA A 108 1.20 4.47 11.27
CA ALA A 108 1.06 3.40 12.25
C ALA A 108 2.42 2.75 12.56
N HIS A 109 3.22 2.44 11.52
CA HIS A 109 4.57 1.90 11.72
C HIS A 109 5.55 2.89 12.36
N ALA A 110 5.42 4.19 12.06
CA ALA A 110 6.21 5.22 12.73
C ALA A 110 5.83 5.34 14.21
N ILE A 111 4.54 5.19 14.55
CA ILE A 111 4.06 5.12 15.94
C ILE A 111 4.58 3.86 16.65
N GLU A 112 4.61 2.70 16.00
CA GLU A 112 5.25 1.48 16.53
C GLU A 112 6.77 1.63 16.74
N GLY A 113 7.39 2.64 16.13
CA GLY A 113 8.84 2.83 16.17
C GLY A 113 9.60 1.85 15.27
N LYS A 114 8.97 1.32 14.20
CA LYS A 114 9.66 0.45 13.24
C LYS A 114 10.82 1.21 12.58
N PRO A 115 12.07 0.70 12.60
CA PRO A 115 13.24 1.43 12.12
C PRO A 115 13.10 2.00 10.69
N GLY A 116 12.52 1.24 9.77
CA GLY A 116 12.31 1.69 8.40
C GLY A 116 11.31 2.84 8.28
N ALA A 117 10.23 2.82 9.06
CA ALA A 117 9.24 3.92 9.10
C ALA A 117 9.79 5.16 9.82
N VAL A 118 10.57 4.98 10.89
CA VAL A 118 11.30 6.06 11.57
C VAL A 118 12.23 6.77 10.59
N ARG A 119 12.99 6.01 9.80
CA ARG A 119 13.85 6.56 8.76
C ARG A 119 13.07 7.31 7.67
N TRP A 120 11.97 6.73 7.20
CA TRP A 120 11.11 7.33 6.18
C TRP A 120 10.56 8.68 6.64
N VAL A 121 9.91 8.75 7.81
CA VAL A 121 9.28 9.99 8.29
C VAL A 121 10.30 11.08 8.61
N LEU A 122 11.42 10.73 9.25
CA LEU A 122 12.45 11.70 9.60
C LEU A 122 13.18 12.24 8.35
N SER A 123 13.34 11.41 7.32
CA SER A 123 13.87 11.88 6.04
C SER A 123 13.01 12.98 5.43
N GLY A 124 11.68 12.83 5.48
CA GLY A 124 10.72 13.86 5.05
C GLY A 124 10.88 15.19 5.80
N GLU A 125 11.19 15.11 7.09
CA GLU A 125 11.48 16.27 7.95
C GLU A 125 12.87 16.90 7.73
N GLY A 126 13.63 16.44 6.73
CA GLY A 126 14.97 16.95 6.43
C GLY A 126 16.08 16.36 7.32
N GLU A 127 15.81 15.32 8.11
CA GLU A 127 16.82 14.66 8.92
C GLU A 127 17.58 13.62 8.11
N HIS A 128 18.91 13.64 8.21
CA HIS A 128 19.77 12.86 7.32
C HIS A 128 20.32 11.58 7.97
N ASN A 129 20.66 11.63 9.26
CA ASN A 129 21.47 10.60 9.92
C ASN A 129 20.97 10.24 11.33
N VAL A 130 19.68 10.45 11.62
CA VAL A 130 19.13 10.27 12.96
C VAL A 130 18.08 9.16 12.97
N VAL A 131 18.28 8.17 13.84
CA VAL A 131 17.22 7.23 14.25
C VAL A 131 16.69 7.74 15.59
N ASP A 132 15.69 8.61 15.55
CA ASP A 132 15.03 9.18 16.73
C ASP A 132 13.57 8.75 16.75
N VAL A 133 13.31 7.64 17.45
CA VAL A 133 11.98 7.04 17.57
C VAL A 133 11.00 8.02 18.20
N ASP A 134 11.40 8.73 19.26
CA ASP A 134 10.52 9.67 19.95
C ASP A 134 10.12 10.83 19.05
N LYS A 135 11.06 11.37 18.26
CA LYS A 135 10.78 12.41 17.26
C LYS A 135 9.87 11.88 16.15
N ALA A 136 10.16 10.71 15.60
CA ALA A 136 9.33 10.09 14.56
C ALA A 136 7.89 9.87 15.03
N GLN A 137 7.70 9.34 16.24
CA GLN A 137 6.39 9.16 16.85
C GLN A 137 5.65 10.49 17.04
N LYS A 138 6.33 11.55 17.47
CA LYS A 138 5.72 12.89 17.63
C LYS A 138 5.28 13.47 16.30
N VAL A 139 6.09 13.35 15.24
CA VAL A 139 5.73 13.78 13.89
C VAL A 139 4.50 13.01 13.42
N ALA A 140 4.52 11.69 13.54
CA ALA A 140 3.42 10.84 13.11
C ALA A 140 2.12 11.15 13.87
N ALA A 141 2.17 11.24 15.21
CA ALA A 141 1.02 11.58 16.04
C ALA A 141 0.46 12.97 15.72
N GLY A 142 1.32 13.95 15.44
CA GLY A 142 0.91 15.29 15.03
C GLY A 142 0.15 15.29 13.70
N VAL A 143 0.61 14.52 12.71
CA VAL A 143 -0.09 14.34 11.44
C VAL A 143 -1.44 13.62 11.65
N LEU A 144 -1.46 12.56 12.46
CA LEU A 144 -2.68 11.82 12.79
C LEU A 144 -3.73 12.67 13.51
N GLN A 145 -3.32 13.58 14.39
CA GLN A 145 -4.24 14.51 15.07
C GLN A 145 -4.89 15.47 14.07
N ARG A 146 -4.10 16.09 13.18
CA ARG A 146 -4.62 17.00 12.13
C ARG A 146 -5.53 16.27 11.15
N LYS A 147 -5.17 15.05 10.75
CA LYS A 147 -5.98 14.21 9.88
C LYS A 147 -7.33 13.88 10.53
N TRP A 148 -7.35 13.52 11.82
CA TRP A 148 -8.61 13.29 12.53
C TRP A 148 -9.50 14.56 12.59
N GLU A 149 -8.91 15.74 12.82
CA GLU A 149 -9.63 17.02 12.81
C GLU A 149 -10.27 17.28 11.44
N SER A 150 -9.51 17.08 10.37
CA SER A 150 -9.95 17.19 8.98
C SER A 150 -11.09 16.23 8.63
N TYR A 151 -10.99 14.96 9.03
CA TYR A 151 -12.04 13.96 8.82
C TYR A 151 -13.32 14.33 9.58
N SER A 152 -13.16 14.81 10.82
CA SER A 152 -14.29 15.24 11.65
C SER A 152 -15.00 16.45 11.04
N GLN A 153 -14.24 17.46 10.61
CA GLN A 153 -14.78 18.64 9.93
C GLN A 153 -15.48 18.29 8.61
N PHE A 154 -14.91 17.38 7.82
CA PHE A 154 -15.54 16.89 6.58
C PHE A 154 -16.88 16.24 6.89
N ASN A 155 -16.94 15.35 7.88
CA ASN A 155 -18.18 14.67 8.26
C ASN A 155 -19.24 15.63 8.82
N GLU A 156 -18.83 16.67 9.57
CA GLU A 156 -19.75 17.73 10.02
C GLU A 156 -20.34 18.52 8.86
N THR A 157 -19.54 18.77 7.81
CA THR A 157 -19.95 19.56 6.64
C THR A 157 -20.76 18.74 5.64
N PHE A 158 -20.42 17.47 5.46
CA PHE A 158 -21.01 16.56 4.49
C PHE A 158 -21.47 15.25 5.16
N PRO A 159 -22.45 15.31 6.07
CA PRO A 159 -22.87 14.16 6.87
C PRO A 159 -23.54 13.06 6.05
N GLY A 160 -23.98 13.34 4.82
CA GLY A 160 -24.56 12.35 3.92
C GLY A 160 -23.59 11.23 3.52
N PHE A 161 -22.28 11.48 3.61
CA PHE A 161 -21.26 10.45 3.44
C PHE A 161 -21.15 9.48 4.63
N GLY A 162 -21.79 9.76 5.77
CA GLY A 162 -21.77 8.88 6.94
C GLY A 162 -20.37 8.55 7.44
N GLY A 163 -19.47 9.52 7.36
CA GLY A 163 -18.06 9.40 7.76
C GLY A 163 -17.14 8.94 6.64
N PHE A 164 -17.61 8.25 5.60
CA PHE A 164 -16.76 7.78 4.50
C PHE A 164 -16.24 8.94 3.65
N LEU A 165 -15.14 8.73 2.93
CA LEU A 165 -14.55 9.76 2.07
C LEU A 165 -14.85 9.49 0.59
N PRO A 166 -15.30 10.50 -0.19
CA PRO A 166 -15.24 10.46 -1.64
C PRO A 166 -13.79 10.64 -2.11
N TRP A 167 -13.59 10.78 -3.43
CA TRP A 167 -12.41 11.51 -3.88
C TRP A 167 -12.58 12.99 -3.51
N PHE A 168 -11.61 13.53 -2.79
CA PHE A 168 -11.70 14.85 -2.16
C PHE A 168 -10.61 15.78 -2.68
N ALA A 169 -10.92 17.06 -2.77
CA ALA A 169 -10.00 18.16 -3.01
C ALA A 169 -9.75 18.96 -1.73
N HIS A 170 -8.52 19.45 -1.57
CA HIS A 170 -8.15 20.35 -0.47
C HIS A 170 -6.94 21.22 -0.86
N THR A 171 -6.76 22.31 -0.13
CA THR A 171 -5.56 23.16 -0.20
C THR A 171 -5.17 23.60 1.20
N GLU A 172 -4.09 24.38 1.34
CA GLU A 172 -3.72 24.99 2.64
C GLU A 172 -4.86 25.82 3.26
N PHE A 173 -5.71 26.43 2.44
CA PHE A 173 -6.72 27.39 2.89
C PHE A 173 -8.15 26.86 2.77
N ASN A 174 -8.36 25.78 2.03
CA ASN A 174 -9.69 25.22 1.81
C ASN A 174 -9.83 23.90 2.57
N PRO A 175 -10.91 23.73 3.35
CA PRO A 175 -11.22 22.43 3.95
C PRO A 175 -11.50 21.40 2.87
N LEU A 176 -11.59 20.13 3.29
CA LEU A 176 -11.88 19.03 2.38
C LEU A 176 -13.25 19.25 1.75
N THR A 177 -13.31 19.08 0.43
CA THR A 177 -14.55 19.08 -0.34
C THR A 177 -14.52 17.91 -1.30
N PRO A 178 -15.64 17.28 -1.66
CA PRO A 178 -15.65 16.31 -2.75
C PRO A 178 -15.14 16.99 -4.03
N THR A 179 -14.36 16.25 -4.82
CA THR A 179 -14.05 16.68 -6.18
C THR A 179 -15.35 16.83 -6.98
N TRP A 180 -15.33 17.65 -8.04
CA TRP A 180 -16.57 18.04 -8.73
C TRP A 180 -17.34 16.82 -9.25
N ASP A 181 -16.63 15.80 -9.71
CA ASP A 181 -17.13 14.53 -10.23
C ASP A 181 -17.50 13.53 -9.15
N TRP A 182 -17.13 13.78 -7.88
CA TRP A 182 -17.47 12.92 -6.73
C TRP A 182 -18.42 13.56 -5.72
N ASN A 183 -19.01 14.71 -6.05
CA ASN A 183 -20.15 15.21 -5.30
C ASN A 183 -21.25 14.14 -5.29
N ASN A 184 -21.79 13.85 -4.11
CA ASN A 184 -22.82 12.85 -3.88
C ASN A 184 -22.43 11.42 -4.32
N ARG A 185 -21.14 11.08 -4.38
CA ARG A 185 -20.66 9.75 -4.79
C ARG A 185 -19.59 9.26 -3.84
N VAL A 186 -19.70 8.02 -3.37
CA VAL A 186 -18.72 7.45 -2.42
C VAL A 186 -18.30 6.04 -2.82
N PRO A 187 -16.99 5.76 -2.96
CA PRO A 187 -16.50 4.43 -3.36
C PRO A 187 -16.32 3.52 -2.14
N ALA A 188 -16.78 2.27 -2.23
CA ALA A 188 -16.58 1.28 -1.18
C ALA A 188 -15.14 0.78 -1.14
N LEU A 189 -14.49 0.62 -2.30
CA LEU A 189 -13.14 0.06 -2.43
C LEU A 189 -12.12 0.87 -1.64
N ASP A 190 -11.95 2.16 -1.98
CA ASP A 190 -10.97 3.04 -1.32
C ASP A 190 -11.22 3.16 0.19
N ASN A 191 -12.49 3.19 0.59
CA ASN A 191 -12.85 3.25 2.01
C ASN A 191 -12.56 1.93 2.73
N GLY A 192 -12.71 0.79 2.06
CA GLY A 192 -12.32 -0.52 2.59
C GLY A 192 -10.85 -0.56 2.96
N GLU A 193 -9.98 -0.03 2.10
CA GLU A 193 -8.55 0.09 2.37
C GLU A 193 -8.28 1.02 3.55
N ASN A 194 -8.94 2.18 3.58
CA ASN A 194 -8.74 3.18 4.63
C ASN A 194 -9.16 2.67 6.01
N ILE A 195 -10.28 1.93 6.09
CA ILE A 195 -10.81 1.37 7.33
C ILE A 195 -9.78 0.47 8.02
N TRP A 196 -9.13 -0.43 7.30
CA TRP A 196 -8.15 -1.35 7.89
C TRP A 196 -6.84 -0.65 8.24
N ALA A 197 -6.47 0.42 7.53
CA ALA A 197 -5.37 1.29 7.91
C ALA A 197 -5.67 2.11 9.19
N ILE A 198 -6.90 2.61 9.35
CA ILE A 198 -7.38 3.25 10.58
C ILE A 198 -7.36 2.24 11.74
N TYR A 199 -7.84 1.02 11.49
CA TYR A 199 -7.83 -0.06 12.47
C TYR A 199 -6.41 -0.33 12.98
N ALA A 200 -5.43 -0.47 12.08
CA ALA A 200 -4.02 -0.60 12.44
C ALA A 200 -3.47 0.61 13.22
N THR A 201 -3.86 1.82 12.82
CA THR A 201 -3.43 3.07 13.48
C THR A 201 -3.92 3.14 14.92
N ILE A 202 -5.16 2.74 15.17
CA ILE A 202 -5.74 2.64 16.52
C ILE A 202 -4.91 1.69 17.38
N GLU A 203 -4.59 0.50 16.86
CA GLU A 203 -3.75 -0.47 17.57
C GLU A 203 -2.36 0.09 17.88
N ALA A 204 -1.70 0.69 16.89
CA ALA A 204 -0.37 1.26 17.07
C ALA A 204 -0.35 2.33 18.17
N LEU A 205 -1.31 3.28 18.13
CA LEU A 205 -1.44 4.34 19.12
C LEU A 205 -1.68 3.79 20.54
N LYS A 206 -2.59 2.82 20.66
CA LYS A 206 -2.95 2.23 21.95
C LYS A 206 -1.82 1.39 22.55
N ASN A 207 -1.04 0.71 21.71
CA ASN A 207 0.05 -0.17 22.14
C ASN A 207 1.28 0.58 22.66
N THR A 208 1.40 1.89 22.40
CA THR A 208 2.53 2.70 22.89
C THR A 208 2.58 2.86 24.40
N GLY A 209 1.44 2.74 25.11
CA GLY A 209 1.31 3.08 26.53
C GLY A 209 1.44 4.58 26.84
N ASN A 210 1.70 5.44 25.85
CA ASN A 210 1.72 6.89 26.00
C ASN A 210 0.29 7.41 26.10
N LYS A 211 -0.04 8.12 27.18
CA LYS A 211 -1.41 8.59 27.46
C LYS A 211 -1.98 9.50 26.37
N ASP A 212 -1.16 10.36 25.77
CA ASP A 212 -1.61 11.29 24.72
C ASP A 212 -1.91 10.52 23.42
N TYR A 213 -1.09 9.52 23.09
CA TYR A 213 -1.30 8.68 21.92
C TYR A 213 -2.49 7.74 22.11
N VAL A 214 -2.67 7.18 23.31
CA VAL A 214 -3.86 6.39 23.65
C VAL A 214 -5.13 7.25 23.51
N ALA A 215 -5.10 8.51 23.96
CA ALA A 215 -6.23 9.42 23.80
C ALA A 215 -6.55 9.72 22.32
N LEU A 216 -5.53 9.92 21.49
CA LEU A 216 -5.70 10.03 20.03
C LEU A 216 -6.24 8.73 19.42
N GLY A 217 -5.78 7.58 19.87
CA GLY A 217 -6.29 6.26 19.47
C GLY A 217 -7.78 6.11 19.76
N SER A 218 -8.24 6.60 20.91
CA SER A 218 -9.68 6.61 21.26
C SER A 218 -10.52 7.52 20.35
N LYS A 219 -9.97 8.64 19.86
CA LYS A 219 -10.65 9.51 18.89
C LYS A 219 -10.86 8.80 17.55
N TRP A 220 -9.80 8.16 17.04
CA TRP A 220 -9.87 7.36 15.82
C TRP A 220 -10.78 6.13 15.96
N GLU A 221 -10.79 5.49 17.12
CA GLU A 221 -11.74 4.41 17.42
C GLU A 221 -13.19 4.89 17.41
N GLY A 222 -13.47 6.08 17.97
CA GLY A 222 -14.79 6.70 17.86
C GLY A 222 -15.23 6.90 16.41
N TYR A 223 -14.32 7.39 15.55
CA TYR A 223 -14.57 7.54 14.12
C TYR A 223 -14.80 6.18 13.42
N LEU A 224 -13.96 5.18 13.69
CA LEU A 224 -14.15 3.83 13.14
C LEU A 224 -15.50 3.23 13.56
N ASN A 225 -15.92 3.42 14.81
CA ASN A 225 -17.22 2.96 15.29
C ASN A 225 -18.39 3.66 14.59
N TYR A 226 -18.23 4.93 14.22
CA TYR A 226 -19.21 5.62 13.39
C TYR A 226 -19.30 4.99 12.00
N LEU A 227 -18.18 4.67 11.35
CA LEU A 227 -18.18 3.95 10.06
C LEU A 227 -18.91 2.59 10.16
N LYS A 228 -18.72 1.85 11.26
CA LYS A 228 -19.44 0.58 11.50
C LYS A 228 -20.95 0.78 11.52
N SER A 229 -21.43 1.87 12.12
CA SER A 229 -22.87 2.15 12.23
C SER A 229 -23.53 2.63 10.93
N THR A 230 -22.75 3.13 9.97
CA THR A 230 -23.28 3.74 8.73
C THR A 230 -23.06 2.87 7.49
N ALA A 231 -22.09 1.95 7.51
CA ALA A 231 -21.67 1.14 6.36
C ALA A 231 -22.82 0.40 5.67
N GLU A 232 -23.64 -0.32 6.45
CA GLU A 232 -24.73 -1.13 5.91
C GLU A 232 -25.74 -0.26 5.17
N LYS A 233 -26.18 0.84 5.81
CA LYS A 233 -27.17 1.75 5.24
C LYS A 233 -26.68 2.38 3.92
N ILE A 234 -25.41 2.78 3.88
CA ILE A 234 -24.86 3.47 2.72
C ILE A 234 -24.60 2.50 1.58
N PHE A 235 -23.96 1.35 1.83
CA PHE A 235 -23.41 0.51 0.76
C PHE A 235 -24.14 -0.81 0.51
N TYR A 236 -24.87 -1.35 1.49
CA TYR A 236 -25.49 -2.66 1.36
C TYR A 236 -26.90 -2.56 0.75
N ARG A 237 -27.21 -3.44 -0.21
CA ARG A 237 -28.51 -3.52 -0.88
C ARG A 237 -29.18 -4.89 -0.74
N GLY A 238 -28.76 -5.66 0.25
CA GLY A 238 -29.26 -7.01 0.51
C GLY A 238 -28.76 -8.04 -0.49
N SER A 239 -28.94 -9.32 -0.15
CA SER A 239 -28.57 -10.46 -1.00
C SER A 239 -27.09 -10.42 -1.43
N GLY A 240 -26.22 -10.00 -0.51
CA GLY A 240 -24.78 -9.92 -0.75
C GLY A 240 -24.31 -8.71 -1.56
N ARG A 241 -25.21 -7.86 -2.05
CA ARG A 241 -24.86 -6.74 -2.95
C ARG A 241 -24.31 -5.56 -2.17
N ILE A 242 -23.03 -5.27 -2.37
CA ILE A 242 -22.34 -4.06 -1.89
C ILE A 242 -22.10 -3.15 -3.08
N CYS A 243 -22.59 -1.90 -3.05
CA CYS A 243 -22.31 -0.94 -4.11
C CYS A 243 -20.80 -0.68 -4.25
N ALA A 244 -20.25 -0.77 -5.46
CA ALA A 244 -18.88 -0.35 -5.73
C ALA A 244 -18.75 1.18 -5.56
N VAL A 245 -19.71 1.92 -6.11
CA VAL A 245 -19.93 3.34 -5.85
C VAL A 245 -21.39 3.53 -5.43
N THR A 246 -21.60 4.25 -4.34
CA THR A 246 -22.93 4.66 -3.89
C THR A 246 -23.20 6.09 -4.32
N SER A 247 -24.30 6.30 -5.05
CA SER A 247 -24.89 7.63 -5.27
C SER A 247 -25.72 8.02 -4.05
N ILE A 248 -25.48 9.23 -3.54
CA ILE A 248 -26.12 9.86 -2.39
C ILE A 248 -27.13 10.87 -2.92
N HIS A 249 -28.28 11.04 -2.28
CA HIS A 249 -29.26 12.04 -2.74
C HIS A 249 -28.71 13.46 -2.57
N ASP A 250 -28.27 13.79 -1.35
CA ASP A 250 -27.67 15.07 -1.01
C ASP A 250 -26.67 14.88 0.13
N GLN A 251 -25.39 15.07 -0.15
CA GLN A 251 -24.30 14.92 0.81
C GLN A 251 -24.38 15.86 2.02
N THR A 252 -25.17 16.94 1.95
CA THR A 252 -25.36 17.88 3.06
C THR A 252 -26.43 17.42 4.06
N LEU A 253 -27.30 16.49 3.66
CA LEU A 253 -28.32 15.93 4.54
C LEU A 253 -27.74 14.80 5.42
N PRO A 254 -28.04 14.77 6.73
CA PRO A 254 -27.65 13.65 7.58
C PRO A 254 -28.15 12.31 7.05
N ILE A 255 -27.46 11.22 7.41
CA ILE A 255 -27.78 9.86 6.92
C ILE A 255 -29.24 9.44 7.18
N ASP A 256 -29.83 9.90 8.28
CA ASP A 256 -31.20 9.56 8.71
C ASP A 256 -32.23 10.63 8.35
N HIS A 257 -31.85 11.63 7.54
CA HIS A 257 -32.79 12.62 7.06
C HIS A 257 -33.87 11.94 6.19
N PRO A 258 -35.17 12.29 6.31
CA PRO A 258 -36.25 11.63 5.56
C PRO A 258 -36.12 11.67 4.03
N GLU A 259 -35.45 12.70 3.50
CA GLU A 259 -35.19 12.86 2.07
C GLU A 259 -33.87 12.20 1.60
N GLN A 260 -33.04 11.72 2.53
CA GLN A 260 -31.78 11.09 2.19
C GLN A 260 -32.02 9.70 1.60
N THR A 261 -31.38 9.41 0.47
CA THR A 261 -31.41 8.08 -0.16
C THR A 261 -30.05 7.68 -0.69
N TYR A 262 -29.84 6.37 -0.80
CA TYR A 262 -28.59 5.78 -1.27
C TYR A 262 -28.89 4.73 -2.34
N THR A 263 -28.20 4.77 -3.47
CA THR A 263 -28.38 3.83 -4.59
C THR A 263 -27.03 3.39 -5.13
N CYS A 264 -26.93 2.17 -5.66
CA CYS A 264 -25.69 1.77 -6.34
C CYS A 264 -25.64 2.43 -7.71
N GLU A 265 -24.50 3.03 -8.06
CA GLU A 265 -24.27 3.57 -9.39
C GLU A 265 -24.09 2.46 -10.42
N GLY A 266 -24.58 2.66 -11.65
CA GLY A 266 -24.32 1.72 -12.75
C GLY A 266 -25.24 0.49 -12.81
N LEU A 267 -26.37 0.48 -12.08
CA LEU A 267 -27.35 -0.62 -12.18
C LEU A 267 -27.85 -0.84 -13.62
N ASP A 268 -27.88 0.21 -14.45
CA ASP A 268 -28.36 0.18 -15.83
C ASP A 268 -27.23 0.25 -16.88
N SER A 269 -25.96 0.23 -16.48
CA SER A 269 -24.83 0.49 -17.40
C SER A 269 -24.26 -0.77 -18.07
N GLY A 270 -24.83 -1.96 -17.82
CA GLY A 270 -24.35 -3.23 -18.35
C GLY A 270 -23.03 -3.73 -17.74
N GLY A 271 -22.39 -2.93 -16.89
CA GLY A 271 -21.25 -3.33 -16.07
C GLY A 271 -21.67 -3.98 -14.75
N ASN A 272 -20.69 -4.37 -13.93
CA ASN A 272 -20.92 -4.82 -12.57
C ASN A 272 -20.85 -3.63 -11.59
N PRO A 273 -21.95 -3.24 -10.94
CA PRO A 273 -21.97 -2.11 -10.01
C PRO A 273 -21.60 -2.52 -8.57
N PHE A 274 -21.14 -3.75 -8.35
CA PHE A 274 -20.97 -4.31 -7.01
C PHE A 274 -19.53 -4.73 -6.71
N ILE A 275 -19.14 -4.62 -5.44
CA ILE A 275 -17.92 -5.24 -4.89
C ILE A 275 -18.16 -6.75 -4.76
N ASN A 276 -17.78 -7.52 -5.79
CA ASN A 276 -18.00 -8.97 -5.83
C ASN A 276 -16.74 -9.80 -6.13
N ASP A 277 -15.57 -9.19 -6.26
CA ASP A 277 -14.33 -9.86 -6.65
C ASP A 277 -13.32 -10.01 -5.49
N PRO A 278 -12.29 -10.86 -5.60
CA PRO A 278 -11.33 -11.08 -4.51
C PRO A 278 -10.17 -10.07 -4.49
N TYR A 279 -10.38 -8.85 -5.02
CA TYR A 279 -9.36 -7.81 -5.10
C TYR A 279 -9.52 -6.82 -3.93
N GLU A 280 -9.16 -5.55 -4.10
CA GLU A 280 -9.08 -4.55 -3.02
C GLU A 280 -10.42 -4.32 -2.30
N GLY A 281 -11.51 -4.31 -3.06
CA GLY A 281 -12.86 -4.15 -2.52
C GLY A 281 -13.25 -5.22 -1.49
N GLN A 282 -12.57 -6.38 -1.48
CA GLN A 282 -12.78 -7.43 -0.49
C GLN A 282 -12.57 -6.92 0.96
N GLY A 283 -11.71 -5.92 1.17
CA GLY A 283 -11.54 -5.28 2.48
C GLY A 283 -12.84 -4.67 3.01
N PHE A 284 -13.63 -4.02 2.15
CA PHE A 284 -14.92 -3.45 2.53
C PHE A 284 -15.97 -4.54 2.79
N MET A 285 -15.95 -5.64 2.01
CA MET A 285 -16.81 -6.79 2.30
C MET A 285 -16.53 -7.34 3.69
N PHE A 286 -15.26 -7.56 4.07
CA PHE A 286 -14.93 -8.04 5.41
C PHE A 286 -15.33 -7.07 6.51
N PHE A 287 -15.29 -5.76 6.25
CA PHE A 287 -15.79 -4.78 7.20
C PHE A 287 -17.29 -4.96 7.49
N LEU A 288 -18.12 -5.09 6.45
CA LEU A 288 -19.54 -5.39 6.59
C LEU A 288 -19.79 -6.77 7.22
N TYR A 289 -19.03 -7.78 6.82
CA TYR A 289 -19.18 -9.15 7.32
C TYR A 289 -18.88 -9.25 8.82
N LEU A 290 -17.83 -8.57 9.30
CA LEU A 290 -17.38 -8.68 10.69
C LEU A 290 -18.03 -7.65 11.63
N PHE A 291 -18.39 -6.46 11.13
CA PHE A 291 -18.91 -5.37 11.96
C PHE A 291 -20.29 -4.84 11.56
N GLY A 292 -20.79 -5.19 10.37
CA GLY A 292 -22.14 -4.84 9.95
C GLY A 292 -23.19 -5.59 10.79
N ASN A 293 -24.39 -5.03 10.92
CA ASN A 293 -25.49 -5.64 11.65
C ASN A 293 -26.22 -6.67 10.77
N LEU A 294 -25.44 -7.52 10.09
CA LEU A 294 -25.93 -8.53 9.15
C LEU A 294 -26.21 -9.84 9.88
N ASP A 295 -27.37 -10.42 9.61
CA ASP A 295 -27.66 -11.78 10.07
C ASP A 295 -26.85 -12.82 9.29
N GLN A 296 -26.93 -14.09 9.71
CA GLN A 296 -26.19 -15.17 9.07
C GLN A 296 -26.59 -15.42 7.60
N THR A 297 -27.83 -15.08 7.22
CA THR A 297 -28.31 -15.21 5.83
C THR A 297 -27.62 -14.18 4.96
N GLU A 298 -27.60 -12.92 5.39
CA GLU A 298 -26.95 -11.83 4.63
C GLU A 298 -25.43 -11.97 4.63
N LYS A 299 -24.82 -12.46 5.71
CA LYS A 299 -23.40 -12.85 5.74
C LYS A 299 -23.09 -13.95 4.72
N ALA A 300 -23.91 -15.01 4.65
CA ALA A 300 -23.73 -16.06 3.65
C ALA A 300 -23.91 -15.54 2.21
N ALA A 301 -24.87 -14.63 2.00
CA ALA A 301 -25.12 -14.01 0.71
C ALA A 301 -23.93 -13.15 0.21
N LEU A 302 -23.21 -12.46 1.12
CA LEU A 302 -21.97 -11.75 0.79
C LEU A 302 -20.92 -12.69 0.20
N LEU A 303 -20.74 -13.86 0.80
CA LEU A 303 -19.78 -14.86 0.32
C LEU A 303 -20.26 -15.48 -0.99
N GLU A 304 -21.54 -15.86 -1.08
CA GLU A 304 -22.13 -16.48 -2.26
C GLU A 304 -22.04 -15.59 -3.50
N LEU A 305 -22.31 -14.29 -3.39
CA LEU A 305 -22.21 -13.36 -4.52
C LEU A 305 -20.77 -13.27 -5.08
N LYS A 306 -19.76 -13.52 -4.23
CA LYS A 306 -18.35 -13.39 -4.58
C LYS A 306 -17.74 -14.64 -5.18
N ARG A 307 -18.25 -15.83 -4.81
CA ARG A 307 -17.71 -17.12 -5.26
C ARG A 307 -17.46 -17.21 -6.77
N PRO A 308 -18.33 -16.70 -7.67
CA PRO A 308 -18.08 -16.78 -9.11
C PRO A 308 -16.84 -16.01 -9.60
N GLN A 309 -16.37 -15.02 -8.83
CA GLN A 309 -15.19 -14.21 -9.18
C GLN A 309 -13.90 -14.75 -8.55
N LEU A 310 -14.00 -15.62 -7.55
CA LEU A 310 -12.84 -16.33 -7.01
C LEU A 310 -12.54 -17.53 -7.90
N VAL A 311 -11.55 -17.40 -8.77
CA VAL A 311 -11.24 -18.38 -9.81
C VAL A 311 -9.78 -18.81 -9.72
N SER A 312 -9.54 -20.12 -9.75
CA SER A 312 -8.22 -20.71 -9.94
C SER A 312 -7.80 -20.62 -11.41
N ALA A 313 -6.56 -20.21 -11.66
CA ALA A 313 -5.95 -20.19 -12.99
C ALA A 313 -4.52 -20.72 -12.91
N ASP A 314 -4.05 -21.37 -13.98
CA ASP A 314 -2.66 -21.82 -14.08
C ASP A 314 -1.88 -20.88 -14.98
N TRP A 315 -0.76 -20.36 -14.46
CA TRP A 315 0.26 -19.73 -15.27
C TRP A 315 1.18 -20.81 -15.84
N SER A 316 1.46 -20.73 -17.14
CA SER A 316 2.27 -21.73 -17.84
C SER A 316 3.09 -21.07 -18.95
N MET A 317 4.42 -21.20 -18.87
CA MET A 317 5.34 -20.69 -19.87
C MET A 317 6.38 -21.75 -20.24
N PRO A 318 6.73 -21.90 -21.53
CA PRO A 318 7.73 -22.88 -21.96
C PRO A 318 9.07 -22.69 -21.21
N GLY A 319 9.56 -23.77 -20.58
CA GLY A 319 10.80 -23.74 -19.79
C GLY A 319 10.63 -23.41 -18.30
N TYR A 320 9.40 -23.16 -17.85
CA TYR A 320 9.06 -22.90 -16.45
C TYR A 320 8.07 -23.94 -15.94
N GLN A 321 8.04 -24.17 -14.63
CA GLN A 321 6.99 -25.00 -14.02
C GLN A 321 5.65 -24.26 -14.03
N ASN A 322 4.57 -25.01 -14.17
CA ASN A 322 3.23 -24.45 -14.04
C ASN A 322 2.96 -24.09 -12.57
N VAL A 323 2.38 -22.90 -12.35
CA VAL A 323 1.96 -22.47 -11.02
C VAL A 323 0.49 -22.10 -11.01
N THR A 324 -0.23 -22.59 -10.01
CA THR A 324 -1.65 -22.26 -9.80
C THR A 324 -1.74 -20.97 -8.99
N VAL A 325 -2.59 -20.05 -9.44
CA VAL A 325 -2.77 -18.69 -8.90
C VAL A 325 -4.24 -18.31 -8.82
N GLN A 326 -4.56 -17.28 -8.03
CA GLN A 326 -5.83 -16.59 -8.13
C GLN A 326 -5.88 -15.79 -9.44
N LYS A 327 -6.92 -16.00 -10.25
CA LYS A 327 -7.14 -15.22 -11.47
C LYS A 327 -7.36 -13.75 -11.12
N GLY A 328 -6.55 -12.87 -11.72
CA GLY A 328 -6.64 -11.43 -11.54
C GLY A 328 -7.72 -10.78 -12.40
N PHE A 329 -8.03 -9.51 -12.16
CA PHE A 329 -8.82 -8.71 -13.09
C PHE A 329 -7.98 -8.44 -14.33
N TRP A 330 -6.85 -7.75 -14.16
CA TRP A 330 -5.72 -7.69 -15.09
C TRP A 330 -4.52 -8.52 -14.60
N PHE A 331 -4.54 -8.97 -13.34
CA PHE A 331 -3.36 -9.45 -12.61
C PHE A 331 -2.35 -8.32 -12.34
N SER A 332 -2.84 -7.08 -12.30
CA SER A 332 -2.09 -5.91 -11.85
C SER A 332 -1.68 -6.10 -10.40
N SER A 333 -0.45 -5.72 -10.01
CA SER A 333 0.00 -5.89 -8.62
C SER A 333 -0.92 -5.19 -7.61
N HIS A 334 -1.63 -4.12 -7.99
CA HIS A 334 -2.53 -3.39 -7.09
C HIS A 334 -3.67 -4.26 -6.55
N GLU A 335 -4.10 -5.29 -7.30
CA GLU A 335 -5.26 -6.13 -6.97
C GLU A 335 -5.07 -6.91 -5.66
N ASN A 336 -3.83 -7.01 -5.20
CA ASN A 336 -3.44 -7.68 -3.96
C ASN A 336 -3.27 -6.72 -2.77
N TRP A 337 -3.70 -5.45 -2.85
CA TRP A 337 -3.53 -4.46 -1.79
C TRP A 337 -3.99 -4.96 -0.40
N GLY A 338 -5.14 -5.63 -0.35
CA GLY A 338 -5.71 -6.17 0.88
C GLY A 338 -4.78 -7.14 1.63
N TRP A 339 -3.83 -7.78 0.93
CA TRP A 339 -2.82 -8.68 1.51
C TRP A 339 -1.75 -7.95 2.35
N MET A 340 -1.65 -6.62 2.25
CA MET A 340 -0.83 -5.80 3.13
C MET A 340 -1.60 -5.29 4.36
N GLN A 341 -2.92 -5.47 4.40
CA GLN A 341 -3.78 -4.92 5.45
C GLN A 341 -4.39 -6.00 6.34
N LEU A 342 -4.91 -7.06 5.75
CA LEU A 342 -5.58 -8.15 6.45
C LEU A 342 -4.68 -9.39 6.52
N PRO A 343 -4.76 -10.18 7.62
CA PRO A 343 -3.81 -11.26 7.90
C PRO A 343 -4.03 -12.54 7.06
N TYR A 344 -4.22 -12.41 5.74
CA TYR A 344 -4.39 -13.53 4.81
C TYR A 344 -3.25 -14.55 4.89
N ILE A 345 -2.00 -14.07 5.02
CA ILE A 345 -0.80 -14.93 5.04
C ILE A 345 -0.61 -15.72 6.35
N ASP A 346 -1.50 -15.54 7.33
CA ASP A 346 -1.52 -16.39 8.54
C ASP A 346 -2.13 -17.77 8.25
N ILE A 347 -2.89 -17.88 7.16
CA ILE A 347 -3.39 -19.15 6.64
C ILE A 347 -2.29 -19.74 5.78
N PRO A 348 -1.68 -20.89 6.15
CA PRO A 348 -0.52 -21.43 5.43
C PRO A 348 -0.79 -21.62 3.93
N PHE A 349 -1.97 -22.14 3.60
CA PHE A 349 -2.42 -22.31 2.21
C PHE A 349 -2.47 -20.98 1.43
N MET A 350 -2.96 -19.91 2.04
CA MET A 350 -3.03 -18.59 1.41
C MET A 350 -1.64 -17.99 1.20
N LYS A 351 -0.72 -18.22 2.14
CA LYS A 351 0.68 -17.83 2.00
C LYS A 351 1.34 -18.52 0.80
N ASP A 352 1.06 -19.80 0.60
CA ASP A 352 1.56 -20.56 -0.56
C ASP A 352 0.94 -20.06 -1.87
N LEU A 353 -0.37 -19.77 -1.88
CA LEU A 353 -1.06 -19.19 -3.03
C LEU A 353 -0.46 -17.83 -3.41
N TYR A 354 -0.24 -16.96 -2.43
CA TYR A 354 0.38 -15.66 -2.64
C TYR A 354 1.81 -15.77 -3.15
N THR A 355 2.56 -16.75 -2.63
CA THR A 355 3.90 -17.08 -3.13
C THR A 355 3.88 -17.50 -4.59
N ASN A 356 2.90 -18.30 -5.02
CA ASN A 356 2.72 -18.68 -6.41
C ASN A 356 2.36 -17.51 -7.32
N MET A 357 1.52 -16.58 -6.86
CA MET A 357 1.20 -15.37 -7.61
C MET A 357 2.46 -14.57 -7.94
N GLU A 358 3.40 -14.48 -7.00
CA GLU A 358 4.65 -13.75 -7.20
C GLU A 358 5.71 -14.56 -7.97
N ARG A 359 5.66 -15.89 -7.94
CA ARG A 359 6.41 -16.74 -8.91
C ARG A 359 5.94 -16.47 -10.33
N ALA A 360 4.64 -16.51 -10.58
CA ALA A 360 4.07 -16.20 -11.88
C ALA A 360 4.49 -14.79 -12.33
N ARG A 361 4.37 -13.78 -11.45
CA ARG A 361 4.71 -12.39 -11.77
C ARG A 361 6.17 -12.21 -12.19
N THR A 362 7.10 -12.70 -11.37
CA THR A 362 8.53 -12.55 -11.63
C THR A 362 8.98 -13.37 -12.84
N CYS A 363 8.48 -14.60 -12.99
CA CYS A 363 8.85 -15.48 -14.08
C CYS A 363 8.19 -15.12 -15.41
N ASP A 364 6.99 -14.52 -15.41
CA ASP A 364 6.37 -13.98 -16.62
C ASP A 364 7.24 -12.88 -17.24
N SER A 365 7.69 -11.93 -16.43
CA SER A 365 8.59 -10.87 -16.89
C SER A 365 9.91 -11.42 -17.42
N GLN A 366 10.54 -12.38 -16.72
CA GLN A 366 11.78 -12.98 -17.19
C GLN A 366 11.58 -13.78 -18.49
N ALA A 367 10.52 -14.59 -18.59
CA ALA A 367 10.23 -15.41 -19.76
C ALA A 367 9.98 -14.55 -21.01
N LYS A 368 9.32 -13.40 -20.83
CA LYS A 368 9.01 -12.44 -21.90
C LYS A 368 10.11 -11.41 -22.15
N LYS A 369 11.24 -11.49 -21.45
CA LYS A 369 12.36 -10.52 -21.56
C LYS A 369 11.89 -9.09 -21.29
N LEU A 370 11.15 -8.91 -20.21
CA LEU A 370 10.69 -7.61 -19.73
C LEU A 370 11.59 -7.08 -18.61
N PRO A 371 11.99 -5.79 -18.64
CA PRO A 371 12.88 -5.20 -17.65
C PRO A 371 12.16 -4.76 -16.36
N GLY A 372 10.90 -5.11 -16.18
CA GLY A 372 10.09 -4.79 -15.02
C GLY A 372 8.82 -5.61 -14.98
N MET A 373 7.93 -5.28 -14.04
CA MET A 373 6.62 -5.91 -13.88
C MET A 373 5.51 -4.85 -13.97
N PHE A 374 4.27 -5.32 -14.10
CA PHE A 374 3.11 -4.49 -14.43
C PHE A 374 2.17 -4.27 -13.26
N ALA A 375 1.59 -3.07 -13.23
CA ALA A 375 0.47 -2.70 -12.40
C ALA A 375 -0.19 -1.44 -12.97
N SER A 376 -1.43 -1.15 -12.55
CA SER A 376 -2.22 0.01 -12.97
C SER A 376 -1.47 1.31 -12.66
N ILE A 377 -1.24 2.20 -13.62
CA ILE A 377 -0.28 3.29 -13.43
C ILE A 377 -0.52 4.49 -14.34
N ASN A 378 -0.06 5.68 -13.93
CA ASN A 378 0.00 6.82 -14.85
C ASN A 378 0.97 6.54 -16.00
N ASN A 379 0.56 6.95 -17.20
CA ASN A 379 1.36 6.85 -18.42
C ASN A 379 2.48 7.91 -18.42
N SER A 380 3.29 7.89 -19.47
CA SER A 380 4.43 8.78 -19.69
C SER A 380 4.02 10.26 -19.71
N THR A 381 5.00 11.12 -19.46
CA THR A 381 4.83 12.57 -19.55
C THR A 381 5.14 13.06 -20.97
N ASP A 382 4.34 13.98 -21.48
CA ASP A 382 4.57 14.63 -22.77
C ASP A 382 5.68 15.71 -22.69
N GLN A 383 5.95 16.35 -23.82
CA GLN A 383 6.93 17.43 -23.93
C GLN A 383 6.57 18.69 -23.12
N ASN A 384 5.31 18.85 -22.70
CA ASN A 384 4.84 19.97 -21.90
C ASN A 384 4.93 19.68 -20.39
N GLY A 385 5.30 18.45 -20.01
CA GLY A 385 5.36 18.06 -18.60
C GLY A 385 4.05 17.49 -18.06
N GLU A 386 3.09 17.13 -18.92
CA GLU A 386 1.78 16.59 -18.51
C GLU A 386 1.68 15.08 -18.74
N ILE A 387 0.96 14.37 -17.86
CA ILE A 387 0.70 12.92 -17.99
C ILE A 387 -0.27 12.69 -19.15
N ILE A 388 0.07 11.80 -20.09
CA ILE A 388 -0.74 11.57 -21.30
C ILE A 388 -1.97 10.68 -21.09
N GLY A 389 -2.10 10.06 -19.92
CA GLY A 389 -3.23 9.21 -19.55
C GLY A 389 -2.93 8.30 -18.36
N TYR A 390 -3.90 7.47 -18.01
CA TYR A 390 -3.77 6.45 -16.97
C TYR A 390 -4.00 5.07 -17.60
N ILE A 391 -3.09 4.13 -17.33
CA ILE A 391 -3.11 2.76 -17.83
C ILE A 391 -3.67 1.86 -16.72
N SER A 392 -4.96 1.58 -16.73
CA SER A 392 -5.56 0.64 -15.77
C SER A 392 -5.23 -0.82 -16.11
N ASN A 393 -5.19 -1.15 -17.39
CA ASN A 393 -5.13 -2.52 -17.89
C ASN A 393 -3.70 -3.05 -18.11
N ALA A 394 -2.85 -2.98 -17.08
CA ALA A 394 -1.48 -3.48 -17.12
C ALA A 394 -1.25 -4.60 -16.09
N GLY A 395 -1.02 -5.83 -16.57
CA GLY A 395 -0.84 -7.03 -15.74
C GLY A 395 -0.37 -8.24 -16.55
N ILE A 396 -0.98 -9.41 -16.35
CA ILE A 396 -0.61 -10.67 -17.01
C ILE A 396 -1.84 -11.29 -17.68
N PRO A 397 -2.03 -11.11 -19.01
CA PRO A 397 -3.23 -11.55 -19.71
C PRO A 397 -3.59 -13.04 -19.55
N GLN A 398 -2.59 -13.92 -19.45
CA GLN A 398 -2.80 -15.38 -19.38
C GLN A 398 -3.62 -15.80 -18.15
N ILE A 399 -3.50 -15.05 -17.06
CA ILE A 399 -4.08 -15.35 -15.73
C ILE A 399 -5.02 -14.22 -15.26
N ALA A 400 -5.57 -13.48 -16.22
CA ALA A 400 -6.44 -12.34 -15.99
C ALA A 400 -7.85 -12.55 -16.57
N ASN A 401 -8.85 -11.90 -15.98
CA ASN A 401 -10.21 -11.81 -16.51
C ASN A 401 -10.23 -10.95 -17.79
N GLN A 402 -9.59 -9.79 -17.72
CA GLN A 402 -9.43 -8.83 -18.81
C GLN A 402 -8.11 -9.10 -19.53
N THR A 403 -8.21 -9.65 -20.74
CA THR A 403 -7.05 -10.13 -21.51
C THR A 403 -6.49 -9.07 -22.47
N VAL A 404 -7.23 -8.00 -22.75
CA VAL A 404 -6.75 -6.87 -23.56
C VAL A 404 -6.03 -5.88 -22.66
N GLN A 405 -4.70 -5.84 -22.78
CA GLN A 405 -3.84 -5.12 -21.85
C GLN A 405 -2.80 -4.26 -22.58
N GLU A 406 -2.49 -3.10 -22.00
CA GLU A 406 -1.39 -2.22 -22.40
C GLU A 406 -0.16 -2.57 -21.56
N LEU A 407 0.88 -3.08 -22.23
CA LEU A 407 2.05 -3.74 -21.59
C LEU A 407 3.38 -3.10 -22.00
N ASP A 408 3.36 -1.83 -22.39
CA ASP A 408 4.54 -1.08 -22.79
C ASP A 408 5.08 -0.16 -21.69
N VAL A 409 4.40 -0.07 -20.54
CA VAL A 409 4.83 0.70 -19.35
C VAL A 409 4.94 -0.21 -18.13
N ILE A 410 6.05 -0.08 -17.40
CA ILE A 410 6.35 -0.80 -16.16
C ILE A 410 6.55 0.19 -15.01
N THR A 411 6.41 -0.28 -13.78
CA THR A 411 6.47 0.58 -12.60
C THR A 411 7.11 -0.09 -11.38
N PRO A 412 7.95 0.62 -10.59
CA PRO A 412 8.61 0.05 -9.42
C PRO A 412 7.65 -0.59 -8.41
N TYR A 413 6.45 -0.04 -8.25
CA TYR A 413 5.46 -0.51 -7.28
C TYR A 413 4.84 -1.87 -7.61
N SER A 414 5.00 -2.34 -8.85
CA SER A 414 4.64 -3.71 -9.22
C SER A 414 5.32 -4.76 -8.33
N THR A 415 6.40 -4.38 -7.63
CA THR A 415 7.11 -5.21 -6.65
C THR A 415 6.48 -5.28 -5.26
N MET A 416 5.44 -4.50 -4.94
CA MET A 416 4.87 -4.40 -3.59
C MET A 416 4.56 -5.76 -2.95
N ASN A 417 4.01 -6.68 -3.75
CA ASN A 417 3.65 -8.02 -3.31
C ASN A 417 4.87 -8.92 -3.18
N THR A 418 5.80 -8.81 -4.13
CA THR A 418 7.08 -9.53 -4.08
C THR A 418 7.87 -9.14 -2.84
N MET A 419 7.82 -7.88 -2.40
CA MET A 419 8.42 -7.43 -1.14
C MET A 419 7.84 -8.17 0.07
N MET A 420 6.52 -8.39 0.10
CA MET A 420 5.85 -9.11 1.20
C MET A 420 6.28 -10.58 1.29
N VAL A 421 6.53 -11.23 0.15
CA VAL A 421 6.87 -12.66 0.10
C VAL A 421 8.39 -12.90 0.14
N ASN A 422 9.17 -12.12 -0.59
CA ASN A 422 10.62 -12.20 -0.67
C ASN A 422 11.24 -10.83 -1.00
N LYS A 423 11.59 -10.07 0.06
CA LYS A 423 12.17 -8.72 -0.05
C LYS A 423 13.37 -8.64 -0.98
N THR A 424 14.31 -9.61 -0.93
CA THR A 424 15.51 -9.56 -1.77
C THR A 424 15.17 -9.64 -3.25
N VAL A 425 14.24 -10.51 -3.65
CA VAL A 425 13.77 -10.59 -5.04
C VAL A 425 13.02 -9.32 -5.44
N GLY A 426 12.16 -8.81 -4.56
CA GLY A 426 11.46 -7.53 -4.77
C GLY A 426 12.45 -6.38 -5.00
N PHE A 427 13.51 -6.28 -4.19
CA PHE A 427 14.56 -5.26 -4.35
C PHE A 427 15.30 -5.38 -5.68
N LEU A 428 15.56 -6.59 -6.17
CA LEU A 428 16.24 -6.78 -7.45
C LEU A 428 15.40 -6.28 -8.62
N TRP A 429 14.10 -6.58 -8.64
CA TRP A 429 13.17 -6.06 -9.65
C TRP A 429 12.97 -4.55 -9.55
N TRP A 430 12.81 -4.02 -8.33
CA TRP A 430 12.69 -2.59 -8.09
C TRP A 430 13.97 -1.86 -8.56
N HIS A 431 15.14 -2.38 -8.19
CA HIS A 431 16.45 -1.89 -8.60
C HIS A 431 16.58 -1.87 -10.13
N ASN A 432 16.19 -2.95 -10.80
CA ASN A 432 16.29 -3.04 -12.26
C ASN A 432 15.51 -1.92 -12.96
N MET A 433 14.30 -1.62 -12.47
CA MET A 433 13.49 -0.50 -12.96
C MET A 433 14.07 0.86 -12.55
N ALA A 434 14.49 1.01 -11.29
CA ALA A 434 15.01 2.28 -10.75
C ALA A 434 16.33 2.73 -11.40
N THR A 435 17.16 1.81 -11.88
CA THR A 435 18.41 2.16 -12.59
C THR A 435 18.18 2.79 -13.97
N ALA A 436 16.98 2.67 -14.53
CA ALA A 436 16.61 3.29 -15.80
C ALA A 436 16.61 4.82 -15.71
N LYS A 437 16.81 5.49 -16.85
CA LYS A 437 16.86 6.95 -16.91
C LYS A 437 15.62 7.59 -16.30
N ARG A 438 15.80 8.64 -15.49
CA ARG A 438 14.74 9.37 -14.76
C ARG A 438 13.89 8.54 -13.80
N MET A 439 14.27 7.30 -13.47
CA MET A 439 13.53 6.47 -12.51
C MET A 439 13.94 6.66 -11.05
N GLN A 440 14.84 7.60 -10.77
CA GLN A 440 15.08 8.16 -9.44
C GLN A 440 15.05 9.68 -9.50
N ASN A 441 14.52 10.30 -8.44
CA ASN A 441 14.40 11.73 -8.25
C ASN A 441 14.61 12.07 -6.75
N LEU A 442 14.57 13.37 -6.40
CA LEU A 442 14.78 13.83 -5.02
C LEU A 442 13.75 13.30 -4.00
N TYR A 443 12.68 12.67 -4.48
CA TYR A 443 11.59 12.09 -3.71
C TYR A 443 11.55 10.56 -3.80
N GLY A 444 12.62 9.90 -4.29
CA GLY A 444 12.71 8.45 -4.42
C GLY A 444 12.54 7.96 -5.86
N SER A 445 11.85 6.83 -6.03
CA SER A 445 11.46 6.33 -7.35
C SER A 445 10.49 7.27 -8.06
N SER A 446 10.57 7.29 -9.40
CA SER A 446 9.56 7.91 -10.25
C SER A 446 8.42 6.93 -10.53
N GLU A 447 7.28 7.47 -10.96
CA GLU A 447 6.02 6.76 -11.20
C GLU A 447 6.16 5.54 -12.12
N SER A 448 6.68 5.72 -13.34
CA SER A 448 6.74 4.66 -14.35
C SER A 448 7.71 4.95 -15.49
N THR A 449 8.09 3.89 -16.22
CA THR A 449 8.90 3.99 -17.45
C THR A 449 8.38 3.06 -18.52
N ARG A 450 8.52 3.45 -19.79
CA ARG A 450 8.30 2.51 -20.89
C ARG A 450 9.34 1.40 -20.87
N ILE A 451 8.94 0.19 -21.25
CA ILE A 451 9.85 -0.97 -21.29
C ILE A 451 11.02 -0.77 -22.26
N ASP A 452 10.82 0.03 -23.30
CA ASP A 452 11.81 0.39 -24.31
C ASP A 452 12.75 1.53 -23.86
N GLY A 453 12.43 2.23 -22.77
CA GLY A 453 13.20 3.35 -22.25
C GLY A 453 13.06 4.65 -23.03
N THR A 454 12.06 4.80 -23.91
CA THR A 454 11.88 6.05 -24.69
C THR A 454 11.18 7.15 -23.92
N ALA A 455 10.43 6.83 -22.86
CA ALA A 455 9.70 7.81 -22.05
C ALA A 455 9.50 7.34 -20.60
N THR A 456 9.28 8.31 -19.72
CA THR A 456 8.97 8.11 -18.30
C THR A 456 7.78 8.96 -17.89
N SER A 457 7.06 8.54 -16.85
CA SER A 457 6.14 9.42 -16.14
C SER A 457 6.93 10.23 -15.11
N ALA A 458 7.10 11.53 -15.37
CA ALA A 458 7.72 12.50 -14.48
C ALA A 458 6.70 12.92 -13.40
N PHE A 459 6.30 11.95 -12.59
CA PHE A 459 5.30 12.06 -11.55
C PHE A 459 5.72 11.23 -10.34
N VAL A 460 5.16 11.56 -9.17
CA VAL A 460 5.29 10.78 -7.94
C VAL A 460 3.94 10.73 -7.24
N SER A 461 3.44 9.52 -6.93
CA SER A 461 2.16 9.29 -6.26
C SER A 461 2.29 8.37 -5.05
N TRP A 462 1.28 8.35 -4.17
CA TRP A 462 1.24 7.37 -3.08
C TRP A 462 1.20 5.93 -3.61
N ASP A 463 0.40 5.68 -4.66
CA ASP A 463 0.18 4.36 -5.24
C ASP A 463 1.47 3.77 -5.81
N SER A 464 2.24 4.55 -6.57
CA SER A 464 3.46 4.06 -7.21
C SER A 464 4.69 3.99 -6.30
N LYS A 465 4.58 4.48 -5.07
CA LYS A 465 5.73 4.64 -4.17
C LYS A 465 5.50 3.95 -2.84
N ILE A 466 4.49 4.39 -2.11
CA ILE A 466 4.32 4.05 -0.71
C ILE A 466 3.70 2.67 -0.51
N THR A 467 3.05 2.11 -1.53
CA THR A 467 2.70 0.68 -1.58
C THR A 467 3.94 -0.21 -1.49
N THR A 468 5.01 0.13 -2.20
CA THR A 468 6.30 -0.58 -2.11
C THR A 468 6.86 -0.48 -0.69
N VAL A 469 6.82 0.73 -0.10
CA VAL A 469 7.33 0.96 1.27
C VAL A 469 6.52 0.17 2.29
N ASN A 470 5.20 0.15 2.17
CA ASN A 470 4.33 -0.68 3.01
C ASN A 470 4.66 -2.18 2.84
N GLY A 471 4.91 -2.64 1.62
CA GLY A 471 5.37 -4.01 1.35
C GLY A 471 6.71 -4.34 2.03
N ILE A 472 7.68 -3.42 1.99
CA ILE A 472 8.99 -3.55 2.69
C ILE A 472 8.81 -3.69 4.21
N LEU A 473 7.84 -2.97 4.77
CA LEU A 473 7.55 -2.97 6.21
C LEU A 473 6.66 -4.15 6.66
N GLY A 474 6.27 -5.03 5.73
CA GLY A 474 5.43 -6.20 5.98
C GLY A 474 3.94 -5.88 6.09
N GLY A 475 3.51 -4.73 5.58
CA GLY A 475 2.17 -4.21 5.77
C GLY A 475 1.81 -4.01 7.26
N VAL A 476 0.52 -3.79 7.52
CA VAL A 476 -0.02 -3.59 8.88
C VAL A 476 -0.60 -4.86 9.51
N LEU A 477 -0.22 -6.03 8.96
CA LEU A 477 -0.80 -7.33 9.32
C LEU A 477 -0.71 -7.65 10.81
N SER A 478 0.43 -7.34 11.45
CA SER A 478 0.61 -7.58 12.88
C SER A 478 -0.33 -6.74 13.74
N LEU A 479 -0.49 -5.46 13.39
CA LEU A 479 -1.38 -4.55 14.09
C LEU A 479 -2.83 -4.99 13.91
N VAL A 480 -3.26 -5.23 12.68
CA VAL A 480 -4.64 -5.66 12.39
C VAL A 480 -4.94 -7.01 13.04
N ARG A 481 -4.03 -7.99 12.97
CA ARG A 481 -4.16 -9.26 13.71
C ARG A 481 -4.40 -9.03 15.19
N SER A 482 -3.56 -8.23 15.85
CA SER A 482 -3.68 -7.97 17.28
C SER A 482 -5.00 -7.29 17.64
N GLY A 483 -5.44 -6.32 16.85
CA GLY A 483 -6.75 -5.70 17.06
C GLY A 483 -7.89 -6.71 16.85
N MET A 484 -7.86 -7.50 15.76
CA MET A 484 -8.89 -8.49 15.47
C MET A 484 -8.99 -9.57 16.57
N GLN A 485 -7.85 -9.95 17.16
CA GLN A 485 -7.81 -10.87 18.31
C GLN A 485 -8.45 -10.23 19.55
N ARG A 486 -8.16 -8.95 19.82
CA ARG A 486 -8.79 -8.22 20.93
C ARG A 486 -10.31 -8.09 20.72
N ASP A 487 -10.74 -7.84 19.49
CA ASP A 487 -12.15 -7.66 19.15
C ASP A 487 -12.90 -8.99 18.94
N GLY A 488 -12.20 -10.13 19.01
CA GLY A 488 -12.79 -11.47 18.94
C GLY A 488 -13.24 -11.92 17.54
N ILE A 489 -12.73 -11.27 16.48
CA ILE A 489 -13.14 -11.50 15.08
C ILE A 489 -12.06 -12.20 14.23
N TYR A 490 -10.86 -12.40 14.79
CA TYR A 490 -9.73 -13.00 14.09
C TYR A 490 -10.04 -14.44 13.60
N ASP A 491 -10.54 -15.29 14.50
CA ASP A 491 -10.81 -16.70 14.16
C ASP A 491 -11.93 -16.83 13.10
N GLU A 492 -12.95 -15.95 13.14
CA GLU A 492 -14.00 -15.90 12.13
C GLU A 492 -13.44 -15.52 10.75
N PHE A 493 -12.57 -14.50 10.68
CA PHE A 493 -11.88 -14.13 9.44
C PHE A 493 -11.05 -15.28 8.88
N ILE A 494 -10.19 -15.88 9.71
CA ILE A 494 -9.33 -17.00 9.30
C ILE A 494 -10.15 -18.16 8.75
N LYS A 495 -11.22 -18.51 9.45
CA LYS A 495 -12.14 -19.58 9.03
C LYS A 495 -12.79 -19.26 7.68
N VAL A 496 -13.36 -18.06 7.53
CA VAL A 496 -14.08 -17.67 6.30
C VAL A 496 -13.14 -17.65 5.10
N VAL A 497 -11.97 -17.03 5.24
CA VAL A 497 -10.98 -17.01 4.15
C VAL A 497 -10.53 -18.43 3.79
N ASN A 498 -10.18 -19.24 4.78
CA ASN A 498 -9.75 -20.62 4.52
C ASN A 498 -10.84 -21.41 3.80
N ASP A 499 -12.08 -21.33 4.27
CA ASP A 499 -13.19 -22.10 3.70
C ASP A 499 -13.49 -21.67 2.26
N GLU A 500 -13.62 -20.36 2.00
CA GLU A 500 -13.95 -19.87 0.66
C GLU A 500 -12.84 -20.15 -0.37
N TYR A 501 -11.57 -20.03 0.02
CA TYR A 501 -10.48 -20.38 -0.88
C TYR A 501 -10.30 -21.88 -1.08
N ARG A 502 -10.54 -22.71 -0.05
CA ARG A 502 -10.51 -24.18 -0.18
C ARG A 502 -11.64 -24.75 -1.05
N LEU A 503 -12.70 -23.98 -1.29
CA LEU A 503 -13.74 -24.36 -2.26
C LEU A 503 -13.27 -24.26 -3.71
N VAL A 504 -12.26 -23.44 -3.99
CA VAL A 504 -11.81 -23.10 -5.36
C VAL A 504 -10.46 -23.72 -5.70
N PHE A 505 -9.57 -23.78 -4.71
CA PHE A 505 -8.22 -24.26 -4.89
C PHE A 505 -8.04 -25.62 -4.21
N ASP A 506 -7.74 -26.63 -5.01
CA ASP A 506 -7.45 -27.99 -4.56
C ASP A 506 -6.25 -28.03 -3.58
N GLU A 507 -6.03 -29.18 -2.92
CA GLU A 507 -4.93 -29.33 -1.94
C GLU A 507 -3.53 -29.09 -2.52
N SER A 508 -3.34 -29.23 -3.84
CA SER A 508 -2.07 -28.99 -4.52
C SER A 508 -2.16 -27.72 -5.37
N LEU A 509 -1.46 -26.66 -4.95
CA LEU A 509 -1.27 -25.42 -5.73
C LEU A 509 -0.29 -25.60 -6.91
N GLY A 510 -0.23 -26.81 -7.48
CA GLY A 510 0.79 -27.20 -8.45
C GLY A 510 2.17 -27.43 -7.83
N ASP A 511 3.20 -27.41 -8.68
CA ASP A 511 4.60 -27.62 -8.28
C ASP A 511 5.17 -26.36 -7.62
N THR A 512 5.41 -26.44 -6.31
CA THR A 512 5.99 -25.34 -5.52
C THR A 512 7.52 -25.29 -5.58
N SER A 513 8.17 -26.05 -6.46
CA SER A 513 9.64 -26.07 -6.61
C SER A 513 10.18 -24.94 -7.49
N GLN A 514 9.34 -24.21 -8.22
CA GLN A 514 9.75 -23.05 -9.01
C GLN A 514 10.28 -21.95 -8.09
N ASP A 515 11.56 -21.63 -8.22
CA ASP A 515 12.13 -20.45 -7.58
C ASP A 515 11.59 -19.17 -8.23
N PHE A 516 11.60 -18.07 -7.48
CA PHE A 516 11.34 -16.75 -8.06
C PHE A 516 12.36 -16.42 -9.14
N CYS A 517 11.91 -15.75 -10.20
CA CYS A 517 12.79 -15.34 -11.27
C CYS A 517 13.41 -13.97 -10.99
N LEU A 518 14.66 -13.79 -11.39
CA LEU A 518 15.40 -12.54 -11.26
C LEU A 518 15.38 -11.78 -12.60
N PRO A 519 15.46 -10.43 -12.58
CA PRO A 519 15.55 -9.66 -13.81
C PRO A 519 16.83 -9.99 -14.58
N ASP A 520 16.70 -10.26 -15.89
CA ASP A 520 17.81 -10.62 -16.78
C ASP A 520 17.97 -9.66 -17.97
N VAL A 521 17.10 -8.66 -18.09
CA VAL A 521 17.16 -7.58 -19.07
C VAL A 521 16.98 -6.23 -18.38
N LYS A 522 17.57 -5.18 -18.97
CA LYS A 522 17.50 -3.80 -18.45
C LYS A 522 16.64 -2.93 -19.37
N VAL A 523 16.09 -1.85 -18.83
CA VAL A 523 15.45 -0.81 -19.63
C VAL A 523 16.50 -0.17 -20.55
N GLY A 524 16.17 0.03 -21.82
CA GLY A 524 17.08 0.62 -22.80
C GLY A 524 17.45 2.07 -22.46
N ASP A 525 18.68 2.48 -22.79
CA ASP A 525 19.06 3.89 -22.82
C ASP A 525 18.97 4.40 -24.25
N LEU A 526 17.88 5.11 -24.55
CA LEU A 526 17.59 5.66 -25.88
C LEU A 526 17.72 7.20 -25.92
N GLY A 527 18.52 7.77 -25.02
CA GLY A 527 18.85 9.20 -25.03
C GLY A 527 18.08 10.05 -24.01
N LEU A 528 17.32 9.44 -23.10
CA LEU A 528 16.79 10.14 -21.93
C LEU A 528 17.94 10.53 -20.99
N ALA A 529 17.97 11.78 -20.55
CA ALA A 529 18.88 12.22 -19.50
C ALA A 529 18.21 12.08 -18.13
N ASP A 530 18.99 11.65 -17.13
CA ASP A 530 18.56 11.70 -15.73
C ASP A 530 18.18 13.12 -15.31
N PHE A 531 17.34 13.23 -14.29
CA PHE A 531 17.01 14.52 -13.70
C PHE A 531 18.28 15.20 -13.17
N THR A 532 18.46 16.49 -13.44
CA THR A 532 19.71 17.19 -13.07
C THR A 532 19.96 17.27 -11.57
N THR A 533 18.93 17.09 -10.75
CA THR A 533 19.04 17.04 -9.29
C THR A 533 19.28 15.62 -8.75
N CYS A 534 19.22 14.60 -9.60
CA CYS A 534 19.35 13.19 -9.23
C CYS A 534 20.06 12.39 -10.33
N SER A 535 21.37 12.59 -10.48
CA SER A 535 22.19 11.97 -11.53
C SER A 535 23.51 11.44 -11.00
#